data_AF-A0A8T5Y0I5-F1
#
_entry.id   AF-A0A8T5Y0I5-F1
#
_cell.length_a   1.000
_cell.length_b   1.000
_cell.length_c   1.000
_cell.angle_alpha   90.00
_cell.angle_beta   90.00
_cell.angle_gamma   90.00
#
_symmetry.space_group_name_H-M   'P 1'
#
loop_
_entity.id
_entity.type
_entity.pdbx_description
1 polymer ?
#
loop_
_entity_poly.entity_id
_entity_poly.type
_entity_poly.pdbx_seq_one_letter_code
_entity_poly.pdbx_strand_id
1 'polypeptide(L)'
;MNSDWAVSINIVLIFVLMFAAKLIKEKLGIFKSIIVPTALLAGFLGLILGPEALGLLRFDTSLYERLVFHFMGIGFIALTLSERSVKQKADSVKSGLFIISTYCFQGLIGMLAVLFLIITVKPELFVGLGLMLPLAYGQGPGFASSIGSS
;
A
#
# COMPACT_ATOMS: atom_id res chain seq x y z
N MET A 1 -29.67 -4.96 1.65
CA MET A 1 -29.51 -3.93 2.71
C MET A 1 -29.52 -2.59 2.00
N ASN A 2 -30.34 -1.63 2.46
CA ASN A 2 -30.39 -0.29 1.86
C ASN A 2 -28.97 0.29 1.74
N SER A 3 -28.60 0.76 0.55
CA SER A 3 -27.22 1.13 0.19
C SER A 3 -26.55 2.11 1.17
N ASP A 4 -27.34 2.94 1.85
CA ASP A 4 -26.83 3.96 2.78
C ASP A 4 -26.17 3.37 4.04
N TRP A 5 -26.70 2.27 4.58
CA TRP A 5 -26.15 1.66 5.79
C TRP A 5 -24.86 0.89 5.52
N ALA A 6 -24.68 0.38 4.30
CA ALA A 6 -23.47 -0.33 3.90
C ALA A 6 -22.24 0.58 3.96
N VAL A 7 -22.36 1.84 3.54
CA VAL A 7 -21.28 2.83 3.61
C VAL A 7 -20.86 3.07 5.06
N SER A 8 -21.84 3.33 5.94
CA SER A 8 -21.59 3.55 7.36
C SER A 8 -20.90 2.36 8.04
N ILE A 9 -21.34 1.13 7.74
CA ILE A 9 -20.73 -0.09 8.29
C ILE A 9 -19.28 -0.23 7.83
N ASN A 10 -19.00 0.02 6.55
CA ASN A 10 -17.64 -0.05 6.01
C ASN A 10 -16.69 0.99 6.65
N ILE A 11 -17.19 2.19 6.93
CA ILE A 11 -16.43 3.22 7.65
C ILE A 11 -16.18 2.79 9.10
N VAL A 12 -17.19 2.26 9.78
CA VAL A 12 -17.03 1.74 11.16
C VAL A 12 -15.99 0.63 11.21
N LEU A 13 -15.94 -0.26 10.21
CA LEU A 13 -14.93 -1.31 10.13
C LEU A 13 -13.49 -0.74 10.07
N ILE A 14 -13.27 0.35 9.34
CA ILE A 14 -11.96 1.05 9.33
C ILE A 14 -11.60 1.49 10.76
N PHE A 15 -12.53 2.15 11.46
CA PHE A 15 -12.28 2.63 12.83
C PHE A 15 -12.05 1.49 13.83
N VAL A 16 -12.83 0.40 13.76
CA VAL A 16 -12.68 -0.78 14.62
C VAL A 16 -11.32 -1.43 14.40
N LEU A 17 -10.89 -1.62 13.14
CA LEU A 17 -9.58 -2.18 12.81
C LEU A 17 -8.45 -1.26 13.27
N MET A 18 -8.57 0.05 13.09
CA MET A 18 -7.61 1.03 13.60
C MET A 18 -7.51 1.01 15.12
N PHE A 19 -8.64 0.88 15.81
CA PHE A 19 -8.67 0.78 17.26
C PHE A 19 -8.00 -0.51 17.75
N ALA A 20 -8.32 -1.65 17.14
CA ALA A 20 -7.67 -2.93 17.42
C ALA A 20 -6.15 -2.87 17.18
N ALA A 21 -5.72 -2.29 16.06
CA ALA A 21 -4.31 -2.08 15.74
C ALA A 21 -3.62 -1.20 16.80
N LYS A 22 -4.28 -0.13 17.26
CA LYS A 22 -3.75 0.73 18.33
C LYS A 22 -3.58 -0.04 19.63
N LEU A 23 -4.59 -0.81 20.05
CA LEU A 23 -4.53 -1.63 21.26
C LEU A 23 -3.41 -2.67 21.21
N ILE A 24 -3.25 -3.35 20.07
CA ILE A 24 -2.17 -4.31 19.84
C ILE A 24 -0.82 -3.62 19.99
N LYS A 25 -0.65 -2.46 19.34
CA LYS A 25 0.60 -1.70 19.37
C LYS A 25 0.96 -1.22 20.77
N GLU A 26 -0.01 -0.74 21.54
CA GLU A 26 0.21 -0.21 22.90
C GLU A 26 0.40 -1.32 23.95
N LYS A 27 -0.35 -2.43 23.85
CA LYS A 27 -0.36 -3.46 24.90
C LYS A 27 0.68 -4.57 24.71
N LEU A 28 0.94 -5.01 23.47
CA LEU A 28 1.76 -6.19 23.25
C LEU A 28 3.27 -5.89 23.29
N GLY A 29 3.69 -4.64 23.22
CA GLY A 29 5.11 -4.25 23.32
C GLY A 29 6.02 -4.74 22.18
N ILE A 30 5.54 -5.63 21.32
CA ILE A 30 6.23 -6.21 20.16
C ILE A 30 6.69 -5.11 19.19
N PHE A 31 5.91 -4.03 19.07
CA PHE A 31 6.20 -2.90 18.19
C PHE A 31 7.03 -1.80 18.85
N LYS A 32 7.61 -2.00 20.05
CA LYS A 32 8.49 -0.99 20.68
C LYS A 32 9.78 -0.77 19.89
N SER A 33 10.25 -1.79 19.15
CA SER A 33 11.47 -1.70 18.34
C SER A 33 11.22 -1.37 16.86
N ILE A 34 9.96 -1.39 16.39
CA ILE A 34 9.61 -1.17 14.98
C ILE A 34 8.54 -0.09 14.88
N ILE A 35 8.82 0.99 14.14
CA ILE A 35 7.88 2.09 13.91
C ILE A 35 6.86 1.66 12.84
N VAL A 36 5.92 0.80 13.22
CA VAL A 36 4.79 0.42 12.34
C VAL A 36 3.67 1.46 12.51
N PRO A 37 3.22 2.14 11.45
CA PRO A 37 2.05 3.02 11.50
C PRO A 37 0.79 2.24 11.90
N THR A 38 -0.06 2.82 12.75
CA THR A 38 -1.30 2.16 13.20
C THR A 38 -2.23 1.84 12.02
N ALA A 39 -2.29 2.72 11.02
CA ALA A 39 -3.08 2.50 9.80
C ALA A 39 -2.57 1.30 8.98
N LEU A 40 -1.25 1.10 8.90
CA LEU A 40 -0.66 -0.04 8.21
C LEU A 40 -1.00 -1.35 8.93
N LEU A 41 -0.88 -1.37 10.26
CA LEU A 41 -1.24 -2.53 11.07
C LEU A 41 -2.74 -2.85 10.95
N ALA A 42 -3.60 -1.83 10.93
CA ALA A 42 -5.03 -2.00 10.69
C ALA A 42 -5.34 -2.62 9.32
N GLY A 43 -4.62 -2.20 8.28
CA GLY A 43 -4.70 -2.79 6.95
C GLY A 43 -4.33 -4.28 6.94
N PHE A 44 -3.25 -4.66 7.62
CA PHE A 44 -2.86 -6.07 7.76
C PHE A 44 -3.91 -6.90 8.53
N LEU A 45 -4.47 -6.35 9.61
CA LEU A 45 -5.57 -7.00 10.34
C LEU A 45 -6.79 -7.18 9.43
N GLY A 46 -7.14 -6.14 8.66
CA GLY A 46 -8.24 -6.19 7.70
C GLY A 46 -8.02 -7.25 6.61
N LEU A 47 -6.80 -7.38 6.10
CA LEU A 47 -6.44 -8.38 5.10
C LEU A 47 -6.58 -9.81 5.66
N ILE A 48 -6.06 -10.06 6.87
CA ILE A 48 -6.12 -11.38 7.53
C ILE A 48 -7.56 -11.75 7.89
N LEU A 49 -8.32 -10.82 8.45
CA LEU A 49 -9.71 -11.06 8.85
C LEU A 49 -10.68 -11.00 7.66
N GLY A 50 -10.22 -10.49 6.52
CA GLY A 50 -11.00 -10.26 5.31
C GLY A 50 -11.30 -11.53 4.50
N PRO A 51 -12.07 -11.36 3.40
CA PRO A 51 -12.54 -12.47 2.56
C PRO A 51 -11.42 -13.30 1.94
N GLU A 52 -10.27 -12.69 1.64
CA GLU A 52 -9.13 -13.35 1.00
C GLU A 52 -8.34 -14.29 1.92
N ALA A 53 -8.57 -14.22 3.24
CA ALA A 53 -7.85 -15.02 4.23
C ALA A 53 -8.79 -15.80 5.15
N LEU A 54 -9.28 -15.20 6.24
CA LEU A 54 -10.15 -15.90 7.21
C LEU A 54 -11.64 -15.77 6.92
N GLY A 55 -12.06 -14.82 6.08
CA GLY A 55 -13.46 -14.63 5.69
C GLY A 55 -14.39 -14.14 6.80
N LEU A 56 -13.85 -13.64 7.92
CA LEU A 56 -14.62 -13.22 9.09
C LEU A 56 -15.29 -11.86 8.88
N LEU A 57 -14.65 -10.98 8.11
CA LEU A 57 -15.15 -9.66 7.79
C LEU A 57 -15.49 -9.58 6.30
N ARG A 58 -16.62 -8.91 6.01
CA ARG A 58 -17.03 -8.57 4.65
C ARG A 58 -16.97 -7.07 4.49
N PHE A 59 -16.23 -6.62 3.49
CA PHE A 59 -16.11 -5.21 3.14
C PHE A 59 -16.55 -4.97 1.71
N ASP A 60 -16.92 -3.73 1.40
CA ASP A 60 -17.15 -3.25 0.05
C ASP A 60 -15.81 -2.74 -0.52
N THR A 61 -15.12 -3.60 -1.28
CA THR A 61 -13.83 -3.28 -1.91
C THR A 61 -13.97 -2.07 -2.84
N SER A 62 -15.06 -1.97 -3.60
CA SER A 62 -15.32 -0.87 -4.52
C SER A 62 -15.50 0.47 -3.79
N LEU A 63 -16.04 0.45 -2.57
CA LEU A 63 -16.10 1.63 -1.71
C LEU A 63 -14.71 2.01 -1.22
N TYR A 64 -13.90 1.07 -0.74
CA TYR A 64 -12.55 1.34 -0.25
C TYR A 64 -11.60 1.84 -1.35
N GLU A 65 -11.67 1.28 -2.55
CA GLU A 65 -10.94 1.79 -3.72
C GLU A 65 -11.32 3.24 -4.03
N ARG A 66 -12.62 3.56 -4.03
CA ARG A 66 -13.10 4.94 -4.21
C ARG A 66 -12.60 5.86 -3.12
N LEU A 67 -12.59 5.44 -1.85
CA LEU A 67 -12.01 6.24 -0.77
C LEU A 67 -10.53 6.50 -1.03
N VAL A 68 -9.72 5.46 -1.25
CA VAL A 68 -8.28 5.60 -1.50
C VAL A 68 -8.02 6.57 -2.66
N PHE A 69 -8.75 6.43 -3.77
CA PHE A 69 -8.60 7.28 -4.94
C PHE A 69 -8.86 8.77 -4.62
N HIS A 70 -9.99 9.10 -3.98
CA HIS A 70 -10.35 10.49 -3.69
C HIS A 70 -9.47 11.11 -2.59
N PHE A 71 -9.20 10.38 -1.51
CA PHE A 71 -8.35 10.86 -0.42
C PHE A 71 -6.90 11.04 -0.85
N MET A 72 -6.39 10.19 -1.74
CA MET A 72 -5.08 10.39 -2.37
C MET A 72 -5.05 11.66 -3.23
N GLY A 73 -6.08 11.89 -4.04
CA GLY A 73 -6.22 13.13 -4.83
C GLY A 73 -6.21 14.38 -3.95
N ILE A 74 -7.01 14.38 -2.87
CA ILE A 74 -7.02 15.47 -1.88
C ILE A 74 -5.65 15.65 -1.25
N GLY A 75 -4.94 14.57 -0.92
CA GLY A 75 -3.58 14.61 -0.38
C GLY A 75 -2.60 15.31 -1.32
N PHE A 76 -2.61 14.99 -2.61
CA PHE A 76 -1.74 15.65 -3.60
C PHE A 76 -2.09 17.12 -3.82
N ILE A 77 -3.39 17.45 -3.85
CA ILE A 77 -3.84 18.85 -3.94
C ILE A 77 -3.34 19.63 -2.72
N ALA A 78 -3.54 19.09 -1.51
CA ALA A 78 -3.09 19.72 -0.27
C ALA A 78 -1.57 19.88 -0.22
N LEU A 79 -0.80 18.88 -0.65
CA LEU A 79 0.66 18.96 -0.73
C LEU A 79 1.14 20.04 -1.70
N THR A 80 0.41 20.24 -2.81
CA THR A 80 0.74 21.26 -3.82
C THR A 80 0.37 22.67 -3.35
N LEU A 81 -0.76 22.81 -2.66
CA LEU A 81 -1.21 24.10 -2.08
C LEU A 81 -0.45 24.48 -0.80
N SER A 82 0.16 23.52 -0.10
CA SER A 82 0.94 23.78 1.11
C SER A 82 2.16 24.63 0.75
N GLU A 83 2.10 25.94 1.05
CA GLU A 83 3.24 26.82 0.89
C GLU A 83 4.42 26.28 1.71
N ARG A 84 5.50 25.95 0.99
CA ARG A 84 6.75 25.54 1.58
C ARG A 84 7.81 26.41 0.92
N SER A 85 8.50 27.24 1.71
CA SER A 85 9.59 28.10 1.24
C SER A 85 10.83 27.27 0.88
N VAL A 86 10.70 26.44 -0.16
CA VAL A 86 11.74 25.52 -0.59
C VAL A 86 12.64 26.28 -1.57
N LYS A 87 13.76 26.80 -1.08
CA LYS A 87 14.91 27.02 -1.96
C LYS A 87 15.26 25.67 -2.57
N GLN A 88 15.00 25.48 -3.87
CA GLN A 88 15.45 24.29 -4.60
C GLN A 88 16.97 24.18 -4.45
N LYS A 89 17.42 23.31 -3.56
CA LYS A 89 18.82 22.90 -3.45
C LYS A 89 19.05 21.74 -4.40
N ALA A 90 20.28 21.63 -4.92
CA ALA A 90 20.74 20.50 -5.73
C ALA A 90 20.45 19.11 -5.10
N ASP A 91 20.20 19.07 -3.78
CA ASP A 91 19.80 17.88 -3.04
C ASP A 91 18.49 17.25 -3.54
N SER A 92 17.57 18.01 -4.15
CA SER A 92 16.33 17.46 -4.72
C SER A 92 16.62 16.58 -5.94
N VAL A 93 17.51 17.02 -6.84
CA VAL A 93 17.91 16.24 -8.03
C VAL A 93 18.65 14.97 -7.62
N LYS A 94 19.57 15.08 -6.66
CA LYS A 94 20.27 13.91 -6.11
C LYS A 94 19.31 12.90 -5.47
N SER A 95 18.31 13.40 -4.73
CA SER A 95 17.28 12.55 -4.12
C SER A 95 16.43 11.85 -5.18
N GLY A 96 16.02 12.58 -6.23
CA GLY A 96 15.28 11.99 -7.36
C GLY A 96 16.08 10.89 -8.06
N LEU A 97 17.35 11.14 -8.36
CA LEU A 97 18.23 10.15 -8.99
C LEU A 97 18.45 8.92 -8.09
N PHE A 98 18.57 9.12 -6.77
CA PHE A 98 18.69 8.04 -5.81
C PHE A 98 17.43 7.16 -5.75
N ILE A 99 16.24 7.78 -5.76
CA ILE A 99 14.95 7.07 -5.81
C ILE A 99 14.85 6.22 -7.08
N ILE A 100 15.14 6.81 -8.25
CA ILE A 100 15.09 6.09 -9.54
C ILE A 100 16.09 4.93 -9.55
N SER A 101 17.32 5.17 -9.09
CA SER A 101 18.36 4.12 -9.02
C SER A 101 17.93 2.96 -8.11
N THR A 102 17.26 3.27 -7.01
CA THR A 102 16.69 2.26 -6.09
C THR A 102 15.61 1.42 -6.79
N TYR A 103 14.73 2.04 -7.57
CA TYR A 103 13.70 1.32 -8.34
C TYR A 103 14.30 0.42 -9.41
N CYS A 104 15.30 0.91 -10.15
CA CYS A 104 16.02 0.10 -11.14
C CYS A 104 16.71 -1.10 -10.48
N PHE A 105 17.36 -0.90 -9.34
CA PHE A 105 18.02 -1.95 -8.60
C PHE A 105 17.05 -3.01 -8.06
N GLN A 106 15.92 -2.58 -7.48
CA GLN A 106 14.84 -3.47 -7.05
C GLN A 106 14.27 -4.27 -8.21
N GLY A 107 14.05 -3.64 -9.38
CA GLY A 107 13.56 -4.31 -10.58
C GLY A 107 14.54 -5.35 -11.11
N LEU A 108 15.83 -5.02 -11.17
CA LEU A 108 16.87 -5.96 -11.59
C LEU A 108 16.92 -7.19 -10.66
N ILE A 109 17.00 -6.97 -9.35
CA ILE A 109 17.03 -8.06 -8.37
C ILE A 109 15.75 -8.89 -8.44
N GLY A 110 14.59 -8.24 -8.50
CA GLY A 110 13.30 -8.91 -8.57
C GLY A 110 13.17 -9.79 -9.80
N MET A 111 13.57 -9.29 -10.97
CA MET A 111 13.57 -10.07 -12.22
C MET A 111 14.56 -11.23 -12.17
N LEU A 112 15.76 -11.05 -11.61
CA LEU A 112 16.74 -12.13 -11.44
C LEU A 112 16.22 -13.21 -10.48
N ALA A 113 15.57 -12.82 -9.38
CA ALA A 113 14.98 -13.76 -8.43
C ALA A 113 13.84 -14.57 -9.07
N VAL A 114 12.98 -13.93 -9.87
CA VAL A 114 11.92 -14.63 -10.61
C VAL A 114 12.50 -15.52 -11.69
N LEU A 115 13.54 -15.09 -12.40
CA LEU A 115 14.24 -15.93 -13.38
C LEU A 115 14.83 -17.18 -12.71
N PHE A 116 15.42 -17.03 -11.53
CA PHE A 116 15.91 -18.15 -10.74
C PHE A 116 14.78 -19.13 -10.38
N LEU A 117 13.60 -18.64 -10.01
CA LEU A 117 12.42 -19.47 -9.74
C LEU A 117 11.88 -20.17 -11.00
N ILE A 118 11.94 -19.50 -12.16
CA ILE A 118 11.53 -20.08 -13.45
C ILE A 118 12.40 -21.29 -13.78
N ILE A 119 13.72 -21.18 -13.61
CA ILE A 119 14.64 -22.28 -13.93
C ILE A 119 14.62 -23.43 -12.91
N THR A 120 14.19 -23.19 -11.65
CA THR A 120 14.28 -24.19 -10.57
C THR A 120 12.94 -24.81 -10.17
N VAL A 121 11.88 -24.00 -10.06
CA VAL A 121 10.63 -24.41 -9.40
C VAL A 121 9.43 -24.39 -10.36
N LYS A 122 9.22 -23.28 -11.07
CA LYS A 122 8.00 -23.01 -11.83
C LYS A 122 8.32 -22.32 -13.16
N PRO A 123 8.57 -23.08 -14.24
CA PRO A 123 8.98 -22.51 -15.53
C PRO A 123 7.92 -21.65 -16.22
N GLU A 124 6.66 -21.74 -15.80
CA GLU A 124 5.54 -20.95 -16.34
C GLU A 124 5.42 -19.55 -15.71
N LEU A 125 6.32 -19.17 -14.78
CA LEU A 125 6.27 -17.84 -14.17
C LEU A 125 6.60 -16.76 -15.20
N PHE A 126 5.85 -15.66 -15.13
CA PHE A 126 6.14 -14.47 -15.93
C PHE A 126 7.29 -13.68 -15.30
N VAL A 127 8.39 -13.50 -16.04
CA VAL A 127 9.59 -12.79 -15.52
C VAL A 127 9.29 -11.36 -15.06
N GLY A 128 8.30 -10.70 -15.68
CA GLY A 128 7.88 -9.35 -15.31
C GLY A 128 7.24 -9.25 -13.92
N LEU A 129 6.88 -10.37 -13.28
CA LEU A 129 6.50 -10.38 -11.86
C LEU A 129 7.60 -9.79 -10.96
N GLY A 130 8.88 -9.89 -11.38
CA GLY A 130 9.99 -9.26 -10.68
C GLY A 130 9.92 -7.74 -10.60
N LEU A 131 9.14 -7.10 -11.48
CA LEU A 131 8.92 -5.66 -11.49
C LEU A 131 7.80 -5.21 -10.55
N MET A 132 7.02 -6.14 -9.97
CA MET A 132 5.89 -5.78 -9.11
C MET A 132 6.32 -4.96 -7.89
N LEU A 133 7.46 -5.30 -7.28
CA LEU A 133 7.96 -4.60 -6.09
C LEU A 133 8.29 -3.11 -6.38
N PRO A 134 9.17 -2.76 -7.34
CA PRO A 134 9.46 -1.35 -7.63
C PRO A 134 8.24 -0.59 -8.18
N LEU A 135 7.35 -1.25 -8.93
CA LEU A 135 6.14 -0.62 -9.44
C LEU A 135 5.15 -0.29 -8.31
N ALA A 136 4.94 -1.21 -7.36
CA ALA A 136 4.08 -0.98 -6.20
C ALA A 136 4.62 0.16 -5.31
N TYR A 137 5.94 0.24 -5.12
CA TYR A 137 6.58 1.34 -4.37
C TYR A 137 6.52 2.67 -5.12
N GLY A 138 6.75 2.67 -6.43
CA GLY A 138 6.86 3.90 -7.23
C GLY A 138 5.52 4.56 -7.58
N GLN A 139 4.48 3.75 -7.81
CA GLN A 139 3.20 4.22 -8.33
C GLN A 139 2.15 4.47 -7.23
N GLY A 140 2.36 3.92 -6.03
CA GLY A 140 1.40 4.01 -4.93
C GLY A 140 0.11 3.20 -5.19
N PRO A 141 -0.77 3.09 -4.18
CA PRO A 141 -1.92 2.18 -4.24
C PRO A 141 -2.97 2.56 -5.31
N GLY A 142 -3.11 3.85 -5.66
CA GLY A 142 -4.08 4.29 -6.67
C GLY A 142 -3.75 3.78 -8.08
N PHE A 143 -2.53 4.02 -8.56
CA PHE A 143 -2.07 3.50 -9.85
C PHE A 143 -1.88 1.99 -9.85
N ALA A 144 -1.46 1.39 -8.73
CA ALA A 144 -1.39 -0.06 -8.59
C ALA A 144 -2.77 -0.74 -8.78
N SER A 145 -3.84 -0.14 -8.22
CA SER A 145 -5.22 -0.62 -8.41
C SER A 145 -5.66 -0.53 -9.86
N SER A 146 -5.34 0.57 -10.57
CA SER A 146 -5.68 0.71 -11.99
C SER A 146 -4.94 -0.31 -12.87
N ILE A 147 -3.65 -0.53 -12.64
CA ILE A 147 -2.84 -1.51 -13.38
C ILE A 147 -3.33 -2.94 -13.12
N GLY A 148 -3.67 -3.28 -11.87
CA GLY A 148 -4.14 -4.62 -11.51
C GLY A 148 -5.55 -4.97 -12.04
N SER A 149 -6.31 -3.97 -12.47
CA SER A 149 -7.65 -4.14 -13.05
C SER A 149 -7.66 -4.38 -14.57
N SER A 150 -6.49 -4.29 -15.21
CA SER A 150 -6.29 -4.48 -16.67
C SER A 150 -5.73 -5.86 -16.99
#